data_AF-Q6CX70-F1
#
_entry.id   AF-Q6CX70-F1
#
_cell.length_a   1.000
_cell.length_b   1.000
_cell.length_c   1.000
_cell.angle_alpha   90.00
_cell.angle_beta   90.00
_cell.angle_gamma   90.00
#
_symmetry.space_group_name_H-M   'P 1'
#
loop_
_entity.id
_entity.type
_entity.pdbx_description
1 polymer ?
#
loop_
_entity_poly.entity_id
_entity_poly.type
_entity_poly.pdbx_seq_one_letter_code
_entity_poly.pdbx_strand_id
1 'polypeptide(L)'
;MGAQPSKPAETKVYVPETPVNFESKLIAQIDNSTESDFIRSQKAERYLQEKVSAKLSDLESEALKEFETKLQSSILPDDSKSAGDALSTKLVNEKVDQLKVRLSKLQEAHKAKSTDKVTATKKTLTECLLKNKEKPLNCYDEVDQFKKAVLEI
;
A
#
# COMPACT_ATOMS: atom_id res chain seq x y z
N MET A 1 49.70 -6.24 -81.87
CA MET A 1 50.66 -5.79 -80.84
C MET A 1 50.50 -4.29 -80.65
N GLY A 2 50.33 -3.80 -79.42
CA GLY A 2 50.25 -2.36 -79.16
C GLY A 2 49.65 -2.01 -77.79
N ALA A 3 50.21 -2.57 -76.71
CA ALA A 3 49.90 -2.12 -75.36
C ALA A 3 50.69 -0.84 -75.07
N GLN A 4 50.00 0.25 -74.73
CA GLN A 4 50.63 1.41 -74.10
C GLN A 4 50.34 1.37 -72.59
N PRO A 5 51.32 1.65 -71.71
CA PRO A 5 51.11 1.65 -70.28
C PRO A 5 50.32 2.89 -69.85
N SER A 6 49.23 2.69 -69.12
CA SER A 6 48.50 3.76 -68.44
C SER A 6 49.42 4.49 -67.46
N LYS A 7 49.44 5.83 -67.53
CA LYS A 7 50.15 6.73 -66.60
C LYS A 7 50.00 6.27 -65.14
N PRO A 8 51.05 6.36 -64.30
CA PRO A 8 50.88 6.15 -62.87
C PRO A 8 49.89 7.19 -62.34
N ALA A 9 48.85 6.72 -61.66
CA ALA A 9 47.87 7.60 -61.04
C ALA A 9 48.57 8.44 -59.97
N GLU A 10 48.74 9.74 -60.24
CA GLU A 10 49.26 10.69 -59.27
C GLU A 10 48.33 10.71 -58.05
N THR A 11 48.81 10.19 -56.93
CA THR A 11 48.15 10.30 -55.63
C THR A 11 48.10 11.78 -55.24
N LYS A 12 46.93 12.42 -55.44
CA LYS A 12 46.70 13.78 -54.94
C LYS A 12 46.64 13.74 -53.41
N VAL A 13 47.74 14.13 -52.77
CA VAL A 13 47.80 14.34 -51.33
C VAL A 13 47.22 15.72 -51.04
N TYR A 14 46.03 15.76 -50.46
CA TYR A 14 45.41 16.99 -49.99
C TYR A 14 45.97 17.33 -48.61
N VAL A 15 46.74 18.40 -48.53
CA VAL A 15 47.19 18.97 -47.26
C VAL A 15 46.17 20.04 -46.85
N PRO A 16 45.64 20.03 -45.61
CA PRO A 16 44.72 21.07 -45.16
C PRO A 16 45.41 22.44 -45.14
N GLU A 17 44.73 23.48 -45.63
CA GLU A 17 45.27 24.86 -45.69
C GLU A 17 45.49 25.48 -44.30
N THR A 18 44.85 24.94 -43.26
CA THR A 18 44.99 25.38 -41.87
C THR A 18 45.79 24.39 -41.04
N PRO A 19 46.80 24.81 -40.27
CA PRO A 19 47.53 23.91 -39.38
C PRO A 19 46.59 23.40 -38.29
N VAL A 20 46.40 22.08 -38.27
CA VAL A 20 45.64 21.39 -37.21
C VAL A 20 46.53 21.31 -35.98
N ASN A 21 46.46 22.31 -35.11
CA ASN A 21 47.20 22.31 -33.85
C ASN A 21 46.38 21.54 -32.81
N PHE A 22 46.84 20.33 -32.46
CA PHE A 22 46.29 19.60 -31.33
C PHE A 22 46.83 20.17 -30.01
N GLU A 23 46.00 20.13 -28.96
CA GLU A 23 46.46 20.48 -27.61
C GLU A 23 47.54 19.49 -27.16
N SER A 24 48.61 19.99 -26.52
CA SER A 24 49.71 19.16 -26.01
C SER A 24 49.24 18.06 -25.05
N LYS A 25 48.15 18.32 -24.32
CA LYS A 25 47.52 17.34 -23.43
C LYS A 25 46.92 16.16 -24.19
N LEU A 26 46.34 16.40 -25.37
CA LEU A 26 45.75 15.35 -26.20
C LEU A 26 46.84 14.51 -26.84
N ILE A 27 47.92 15.13 -27.32
CA ILE A 27 49.10 14.42 -27.85
C ILE A 27 49.73 13.56 -26.75
N ALA A 28 49.96 14.12 -25.56
CA ALA A 28 50.48 13.37 -24.42
C ALA A 28 49.55 12.22 -24.00
N GLN A 29 48.24 12.39 -24.12
CA GLN A 29 47.28 11.32 -23.85
C GLN A 29 47.34 10.22 -24.91
N ILE A 30 47.52 10.55 -26.19
CA ILE A 30 47.69 9.57 -27.27
C ILE A 30 49.02 8.83 -27.10
N ASP A 31 50.12 9.53 -26.84
CA ASP A 31 51.45 8.95 -26.66
C ASP A 31 51.53 8.03 -25.43
N ASN A 32 50.79 8.36 -24.36
CA ASN A 32 50.71 7.54 -23.15
C ASN A 32 49.58 6.50 -23.20
N SER A 33 48.67 6.56 -24.17
CA SER A 33 47.57 5.62 -24.31
C SER A 33 48.05 4.38 -25.08
N THR A 34 48.41 3.35 -24.33
CA THR A 34 48.60 1.97 -24.86
C THR A 34 47.27 1.21 -24.93
N GLU A 35 46.13 1.89 -24.75
CA GLU A 35 44.81 1.25 -24.78
C GLU A 35 44.47 0.83 -26.22
N SER A 36 44.31 -0.47 -26.43
CA SER A 36 43.79 -1.00 -27.69
C SER A 36 42.31 -0.67 -27.87
N ASP A 37 41.80 -0.77 -29.10
CA ASP A 37 40.39 -0.50 -29.41
C ASP A 37 39.43 -1.34 -28.55
N PHE A 38 39.84 -2.55 -28.17
CA PHE A 38 39.08 -3.41 -27.26
C PHE A 38 38.97 -2.85 -25.83
N ILE A 39 40.05 -2.27 -25.30
CA ILE A 39 40.01 -1.64 -23.97
C ILE A 39 39.10 -0.40 -24.00
N ARG A 40 39.17 0.36 -25.09
CA ARG A 40 38.30 1.53 -25.30
C ARG A 40 36.83 1.15 -25.37
N SER A 41 36.47 0.07 -26.08
CA SER A 41 35.09 -0.41 -26.14
C SER A 41 34.60 -0.91 -24.78
N GLN A 42 35.40 -1.71 -24.06
CA GLN A 42 35.05 -2.19 -22.72
C GLN A 42 34.84 -1.04 -21.74
N LYS A 43 35.68 0.00 -21.79
CA LYS A 43 35.56 1.19 -20.94
C LYS A 43 34.27 1.96 -21.23
N ALA A 44 33.88 2.09 -22.49
CA ALA A 44 32.63 2.70 -22.89
C ALA A 44 31.41 1.90 -22.39
N GLU A 45 31.45 0.58 -22.52
CA GLU A 45 30.40 -0.31 -21.99
C GLU A 45 30.26 -0.21 -20.48
N ARG A 46 31.38 -0.24 -19.74
CA ARG A 46 31.37 -0.12 -18.28
C ARG A 46 30.81 1.21 -17.82
N TYR A 47 31.18 2.30 -18.48
CA TYR A 47 30.63 3.63 -18.19
C TYR A 47 29.12 3.69 -18.42
N LEU A 48 28.64 3.05 -19.48
CA LEU A 48 27.21 2.98 -19.76
C LEU A 48 26.49 2.13 -18.71
N GLN A 49 27.05 0.98 -18.33
CA GLN A 49 26.52 0.12 -17.26
C GLN A 49 26.40 0.88 -15.94
N GLU A 50 27.44 1.62 -15.54
CA GLU A 50 27.44 2.42 -14.31
C GLU A 50 26.32 3.48 -14.31
N LYS A 51 26.15 4.18 -15.43
CA LYS A 51 25.06 5.16 -15.60
C LYS A 51 23.68 4.51 -15.53
N VAL A 52 23.50 3.37 -16.20
CA VAL A 52 22.23 2.65 -16.19
C VAL A 52 21.93 2.14 -14.78
N SER A 53 22.91 1.57 -14.07
CA SER A 53 22.72 1.11 -12.69
C SER A 53 22.38 2.25 -11.73
N ALA A 54 23.05 3.40 -11.84
CA ALA A 54 22.74 4.57 -11.03
C ALA A 54 21.32 5.08 -11.30
N LYS A 55 20.92 5.12 -12.58
CA LYS A 55 19.56 5.56 -12.92
C LYS A 55 18.49 4.58 -12.44
N LEU A 56 18.78 3.27 -12.47
CA LEU A 56 17.89 2.26 -11.93
C LEU A 56 17.74 2.38 -10.41
N SER A 57 18.83 2.59 -9.66
CA SER A 57 18.73 2.78 -8.20
C SER A 57 17.92 4.02 -7.83
N ASP A 58 18.02 5.11 -8.60
CA ASP A 58 17.22 6.32 -8.38
C ASP A 58 15.73 6.01 -8.59
N LEU A 59 15.39 5.36 -9.72
CA LEU A 59 14.02 4.97 -10.05
C LEU A 59 13.42 3.97 -9.04
N GLU A 60 14.21 3.04 -8.52
CA GLU A 60 13.78 2.13 -7.46
C GLU A 60 13.40 2.90 -6.19
N SER A 61 14.21 3.88 -5.80
CA SER A 61 13.92 4.71 -4.62
C SER A 61 12.67 5.59 -4.81
N GLU A 62 12.44 6.10 -6.02
CA GLU A 62 11.25 6.87 -6.39
C GLU A 62 10.01 5.97 -6.40
N ALA A 63 10.10 4.78 -7.00
CA ALA A 63 9.01 3.81 -7.05
C ALA A 63 8.60 3.34 -5.65
N LEU A 64 9.55 3.12 -4.74
CA LEU A 64 9.26 2.79 -3.34
C LEU A 64 8.49 3.91 -2.64
N LYS A 65 8.90 5.18 -2.81
CA LYS A 65 8.17 6.34 -2.25
C LYS A 65 6.77 6.46 -2.84
N GLU A 66 6.63 6.28 -4.14
CA GLU A 66 5.32 6.26 -4.79
C GLU A 66 4.44 5.12 -4.29
N PHE A 67 5.02 3.95 -4.04
CA PHE A 67 4.30 2.82 -3.50
C PHE A 67 3.86 3.07 -2.07
N GLU A 68 4.73 3.61 -1.22
CA GLU A 68 4.39 4.01 0.16
C GLU A 68 3.27 5.05 0.18
N THR A 69 3.33 6.08 -0.66
CA THR A 69 2.27 7.10 -0.75
C THR A 69 0.97 6.52 -1.29
N LYS A 70 1.02 5.65 -2.31
CA LYS A 70 -0.16 4.93 -2.81
C LYS A 70 -0.76 4.02 -1.76
N LEU A 71 0.06 3.29 -1.00
CA LEU A 71 -0.39 2.48 0.12
C LEU A 71 -1.01 3.35 1.22
N GLN A 72 -0.36 4.43 1.66
CA GLN A 72 -0.92 5.34 2.66
C GLN A 72 -2.26 5.93 2.22
N SER A 73 -2.39 6.30 0.94
CA SER A 73 -3.65 6.82 0.38
C SER A 73 -4.72 5.73 0.19
N SER A 74 -4.35 4.50 -0.14
CA SER A 74 -5.30 3.40 -0.40
C SER A 74 -5.70 2.64 0.87
N ILE A 75 -4.88 2.67 1.92
CA ILE A 75 -5.15 2.07 3.23
C ILE A 75 -6.18 2.92 4.01
N LEU A 76 -6.50 4.12 3.54
CA LEU A 76 -7.56 4.98 4.10
C LEU A 76 -8.86 4.85 3.27
N PRO A 77 -9.84 4.04 3.71
CA PRO A 77 -11.22 4.29 3.32
C PRO A 77 -11.67 5.59 4.01
N ASP A 78 -12.13 6.53 3.20
CA ASP A 78 -12.68 7.82 3.58
C ASP A 78 -13.96 7.61 4.41
N ASP A 79 -13.85 7.64 5.73
CA ASP A 79 -14.95 7.84 6.70
C ASP A 79 -14.40 8.18 8.10
N SER A 80 -13.38 9.03 8.20
CA SER A 80 -13.16 9.78 9.44
C SER A 80 -12.11 10.88 9.27
N LYS A 81 -12.57 12.12 9.35
CA LYS A 81 -11.76 13.27 9.78
C LYS A 81 -11.32 13.15 11.26
N SER A 82 -10.87 11.97 11.69
CA SER A 82 -10.40 11.67 13.05
C SER A 82 -9.67 10.31 13.15
N ALA A 83 -8.80 9.96 12.20
CA ALA A 83 -8.01 8.72 12.24
C ALA A 83 -6.48 8.97 12.36
N GLY A 84 -6.11 10.09 12.98
CA GLY A 84 -4.74 10.38 13.41
C GLY A 84 -4.50 10.13 14.90
N ASP A 85 -5.42 9.44 15.58
CA ASP A 85 -5.14 8.87 16.90
C ASP A 85 -5.40 7.38 16.78
N ALA A 86 -4.32 6.62 16.90
CA ALA A 86 -4.24 5.20 16.65
C ALA A 86 -5.44 4.48 17.27
N LEU A 87 -5.97 3.45 16.60
CA LEU A 87 -6.70 2.36 17.24
C LEU A 87 -5.76 1.68 18.26
N SER A 88 -5.44 2.41 19.31
CA SER A 88 -4.60 1.98 20.40
C SER A 88 -5.46 1.10 21.28
N THR A 89 -4.83 0.09 21.86
CA THR A 89 -5.46 -0.77 22.86
C THR A 89 -6.12 0.05 23.98
N LYS A 90 -5.59 1.25 24.26
CA LYS A 90 -6.16 2.23 25.19
C LYS A 90 -7.53 2.75 24.73
N LEU A 91 -7.66 3.25 23.50
CA LEU A 91 -8.95 3.73 22.97
C LEU A 91 -10.00 2.61 22.88
N VAL A 92 -9.58 1.38 22.55
CA VAL A 92 -10.48 0.23 22.55
C VAL A 92 -10.96 -0.09 23.97
N ASN A 93 -10.06 -0.12 24.95
CA ASN A 93 -10.42 -0.35 26.35
C ASN A 93 -11.36 0.74 26.89
N GLU A 94 -11.09 2.01 26.57
CA GLU A 94 -11.97 3.13 26.94
C GLU A 94 -13.37 2.99 26.33
N LYS A 95 -13.47 2.65 25.04
CA LYS A 95 -14.77 2.40 24.39
C LYS A 95 -15.48 1.20 25.00
N VAL A 96 -14.77 0.14 25.32
CA VAL A 96 -15.31 -1.05 25.99
C VAL A 96 -15.85 -0.70 27.38
N ASP A 97 -15.13 0.10 28.15
CA ASP A 97 -15.56 0.52 29.48
C ASP A 97 -16.75 1.47 29.42
N GLN A 98 -16.79 2.40 28.46
CA GLN A 98 -17.97 3.22 28.18
C GLN A 98 -19.20 2.39 27.82
N LEU A 99 -19.03 1.34 27.00
CA LEU A 99 -20.12 0.42 26.66
C LEU A 99 -20.62 -0.35 27.87
N LYS A 100 -19.72 -0.87 28.72
CA LYS A 100 -20.10 -1.54 29.98
C LYS A 100 -20.94 -0.62 30.87
N VAL A 101 -20.54 0.65 31.02
CA VAL A 101 -21.28 1.64 31.82
C VAL A 101 -22.65 1.96 31.22
N ARG A 102 -22.76 2.05 29.89
CA ARG A 102 -24.08 2.26 29.24
C ARG A 102 -24.99 1.05 29.43
N LEU A 103 -24.45 -0.17 29.30
CA LEU A 103 -25.20 -1.40 29.49
C LEU A 103 -25.66 -1.57 30.95
N SER A 104 -24.83 -1.23 31.93
CA SER A 104 -25.24 -1.29 33.35
C SER A 104 -26.37 -0.31 33.65
N LYS A 105 -26.27 0.93 33.17
CA LYS A 105 -27.34 1.93 33.30
C LYS A 105 -28.65 1.49 32.64
N LEU A 106 -28.58 0.91 31.44
CA LEU A 106 -29.75 0.36 30.76
C LEU A 106 -30.33 -0.84 31.51
N GLN A 107 -29.48 -1.71 32.06
CA GLN A 107 -29.91 -2.86 32.85
C GLN A 107 -30.60 -2.40 34.14
N GLU A 108 -30.07 -1.40 34.83
CA GLU A 108 -30.69 -0.81 36.02
C GLU A 108 -32.02 -0.11 35.69
N ALA A 109 -32.07 0.66 34.59
CA ALA A 109 -33.29 1.27 34.12
C ALA A 109 -34.35 0.23 33.71
N HIS A 110 -33.93 -0.87 33.09
CA HIS A 110 -34.81 -1.98 32.73
C HIS A 110 -35.28 -2.74 33.98
N LYS A 111 -34.41 -2.96 34.98
CA LYS A 111 -34.77 -3.56 36.26
C LYS A 111 -35.75 -2.69 37.05
N ALA A 112 -35.57 -1.37 37.02
CA ALA A 112 -36.46 -0.41 37.67
C ALA A 112 -37.84 -0.32 36.99
N LYS A 113 -37.92 -0.55 35.67
CA LYS A 113 -39.19 -0.61 34.93
C LYS A 113 -39.83 -1.99 34.94
N SER A 114 -39.08 -3.07 35.15
CA SER A 114 -39.62 -4.41 35.18
C SER A 114 -40.24 -4.70 36.55
N THR A 115 -41.56 -4.88 36.59
CA THR A 115 -42.24 -5.36 37.79
C THR A 115 -41.96 -6.85 38.02
N ASP A 116 -42.02 -7.30 39.27
CA ASP A 116 -41.81 -8.72 39.63
C ASP A 116 -42.74 -9.67 38.85
N LYS A 117 -43.97 -9.22 38.56
CA LYS A 117 -44.95 -9.94 37.73
C LYS A 117 -44.47 -10.14 36.29
N VAL A 118 -43.87 -9.12 35.67
CA VAL A 118 -43.35 -9.22 34.30
C VAL A 118 -42.09 -10.06 34.23
N THR A 119 -41.24 -10.04 35.26
CA THR A 119 -40.07 -10.92 35.29
C THR A 119 -40.45 -12.40 35.51
N ALA A 120 -41.47 -12.68 36.32
CA ALA A 120 -41.98 -14.04 36.55
C ALA A 120 -42.64 -14.62 35.30
N THR A 121 -43.56 -13.89 34.66
CA THR A 121 -44.23 -14.31 33.42
C THR A 121 -43.27 -14.42 32.24
N LYS A 122 -42.23 -13.58 32.18
CA LYS A 122 -41.15 -13.71 31.19
C LYS A 122 -40.39 -15.03 31.35
N LYS A 123 -40.05 -15.42 32.58
CA LYS A 123 -39.32 -16.67 32.85
C LYS A 123 -40.14 -17.89 32.43
N THR A 124 -41.42 -17.95 32.82
CA THR A 124 -42.31 -19.07 32.46
C THR A 124 -42.48 -19.19 30.94
N LEU A 125 -42.66 -18.07 30.25
CA LEU A 125 -42.75 -18.03 28.78
C LEU A 125 -41.44 -18.50 28.12
N THR A 126 -40.28 -18.03 28.59
CA THR A 126 -39.00 -18.51 28.07
C THR A 126 -38.77 -20.00 28.32
N GLU A 127 -39.19 -20.53 29.47
CA GLU A 127 -39.10 -21.95 29.78
C GLU A 127 -39.99 -22.80 28.87
N CYS A 128 -41.23 -22.36 28.57
CA CYS A 128 -42.09 -23.08 27.64
C CYS A 128 -41.55 -23.03 26.20
N LEU A 129 -41.06 -21.89 25.72
CA LEU A 129 -40.46 -21.78 24.40
C LEU A 129 -39.20 -22.62 24.25
N LEU A 130 -38.37 -22.71 25.30
CA LEU A 130 -37.19 -23.55 25.32
C LEU A 130 -37.52 -25.06 25.33
N LYS A 131 -38.63 -25.45 25.97
CA LYS A 131 -39.16 -26.82 25.95
C LYS A 131 -39.83 -27.16 24.61
N ASN A 132 -40.46 -26.20 23.96
CA ASN A 132 -41.23 -26.36 22.71
C ASN A 132 -40.59 -25.63 21.50
N LYS A 133 -39.29 -25.85 21.25
CA LYS A 133 -38.49 -25.10 20.25
C LYS A 133 -39.09 -25.08 18.83
N GLU A 134 -39.72 -26.18 18.42
CA GLU A 134 -40.31 -26.33 17.08
C GLU A 134 -41.83 -26.03 17.05
N LYS A 135 -42.44 -25.81 18.21
CA LYS A 135 -43.90 -25.63 18.36
C LYS A 135 -44.22 -24.45 19.30
N PRO A 136 -43.90 -23.21 18.89
CA PRO A 136 -44.13 -22.04 19.73
C PRO A 136 -45.62 -21.77 20.02
N LEU A 137 -46.54 -22.35 19.22
CA LEU A 137 -47.98 -22.27 19.45
C LEU A 137 -48.44 -22.97 20.74
N ASN A 138 -47.64 -23.84 21.34
CA ASN A 138 -48.01 -24.51 22.60
C ASN A 138 -47.92 -23.59 23.83
N CYS A 139 -47.35 -22.40 23.68
CA CYS A 139 -47.06 -21.47 24.79
C CYS A 139 -47.94 -20.20 24.74
N TYR A 140 -49.08 -20.23 24.02
CA TYR A 140 -49.93 -19.04 23.83
C TYR A 140 -50.45 -18.45 25.14
N ASP A 141 -50.85 -19.30 26.09
CA ASP A 141 -51.41 -18.84 27.37
C ASP A 141 -50.39 -18.02 28.17
N GLU A 142 -49.11 -18.43 28.17
CA GLU A 142 -48.03 -17.72 28.86
C GLU A 142 -47.65 -16.43 28.13
N VAL A 143 -47.75 -16.42 26.80
CA VAL A 143 -47.57 -15.22 25.96
C VAL A 143 -48.64 -14.18 26.27
N ASP A 144 -49.91 -14.59 26.40
CA ASP A 144 -50.99 -13.66 26.71
C ASP A 144 -50.95 -13.16 28.16
N GLN A 145 -50.51 -13.98 29.10
CA GLN A 145 -50.22 -13.55 30.47
C GLN A 145 -49.08 -12.52 30.51
N PHE A 146 -48.01 -12.72 29.74
CA PHE A 146 -46.93 -11.76 29.63
C PHE A 146 -47.39 -10.44 29.00
N LYS A 147 -48.18 -10.49 27.92
CA LYS A 147 -48.75 -9.28 27.29
C LYS A 147 -49.59 -8.47 28.28
N LYS A 148 -50.48 -9.13 29.03
CA LYS A 148 -51.29 -8.47 30.06
C LYS A 148 -50.41 -7.83 31.14
N ALA A 149 -49.42 -8.57 31.64
CA ALA A 149 -48.50 -8.06 32.66
C ALA A 149 -47.67 -6.86 32.17
N VAL A 150 -47.31 -6.79 30.88
CA VAL A 150 -46.58 -5.66 30.28
C VAL A 150 -47.49 -4.44 30.06
N LEU A 151 -48.78 -4.64 29.75
CA LEU A 151 -49.76 -3.55 29.62
C LEU A 151 -50.12 -2.91 30.96
N GLU A 152 -49.86 -3.59 32.07
CA GLU A 152 -50.07 -3.11 33.44
C GLU A 152 -48.87 -2.31 34.01
N ILE A 153 -47.77 -2.17 33.26
CA ILE A 153 -46.60 -1.31 33.58
C ILE A 153 -46.77 0.06 32.94
#